data_AF-G0QM63-F1
#
_entry.id   AF-G0QM63-F1
#
_cell.length_a   1.000
_cell.length_b   1.000
_cell.length_c   1.000
_cell.angle_alpha   90.00
_cell.angle_beta   90.00
_cell.angle_gamma   90.00
#
_symmetry.space_group_name_H-M   'P 1'
#
loop_
_entity.id
_entity.type
_entity.pdbx_description
1 polymer ?
#
loop_
_entity_poly.entity_id
_entity_poly.type
_entity_poly.pdbx_seq_one_letter_code
_entity_poly.pdbx_strand_id
1 'polypeptide(L)'
;MTLQSLQVNWKTQLYQIKDGKKLLSLFKLFSNIILIQHLIACVWIWNAYLNVNQQHNWMIVRNITDQDWTYQYIQSYYFATVTMTTVGYGDIAPTNRYEYVLCLLIMMISCGVFGFSINGIGNIFSQFNEKENEIKQKLSIINIQMKQNNISNSLKNEIRQYLDYVWRENNEKLTNDSNAIFSQLDERLKRDLQLESNKIIIQYLKQNFSNNFTEKAIQLIKEQYYKPQQQIFQQNQIVDQFLYYIQKGSVILTVNNPYITSKIVS
;
A
#
# COMPACT_ATOMS: atom_id res chain seq x y z
N MET A 1 -3.71 -6.89 -30.36
CA MET A 1 -3.49 -6.55 -28.92
C MET A 1 -2.36 -5.54 -28.85
N THR A 2 -2.69 -4.28 -28.60
CA THR A 2 -1.72 -3.17 -28.60
C THR A 2 -0.91 -3.17 -27.30
N LEU A 3 0.36 -2.76 -27.35
CA LEU A 3 1.25 -2.68 -26.16
C LEU A 3 0.63 -1.91 -24.98
N GLN A 4 -0.29 -0.97 -25.25
CA GLN A 4 -1.12 -0.29 -24.25
C GLN A 4 -2.05 -1.24 -23.47
N SER A 5 -2.67 -2.23 -24.11
CA SER A 5 -3.53 -3.21 -23.42
C SER A 5 -2.71 -4.12 -22.51
N LEU A 6 -1.47 -4.44 -22.88
CA LEU A 6 -0.55 -5.20 -22.03
C LEU A 6 -0.02 -4.35 -20.86
N GLN A 7 0.25 -3.05 -21.10
CA GLN A 7 0.72 -2.13 -20.06
C GLN A 7 -0.30 -1.86 -18.95
N VAL A 8 -1.58 -1.76 -19.31
CA VAL A 8 -2.66 -1.61 -18.34
C VAL A 8 -2.85 -2.90 -17.54
N ASN A 9 -2.71 -4.07 -18.16
CA ASN A 9 -2.97 -5.37 -17.55
C ASN A 9 -1.97 -5.76 -16.45
N TRP A 10 -0.67 -5.45 -16.61
CA TRP A 10 0.31 -5.78 -15.56
C TRP A 10 0.16 -4.88 -14.34
N LYS A 11 -0.22 -3.61 -14.53
CA LYS A 11 -0.46 -2.67 -13.41
C LYS A 11 -1.67 -3.10 -12.59
N THR A 12 -2.78 -3.46 -13.24
CA THR A 12 -3.97 -3.97 -12.55
C THR A 12 -3.66 -5.28 -11.84
N GLN A 13 -2.90 -6.20 -12.45
CA GLN A 13 -2.44 -7.42 -11.78
C GLN A 13 -1.55 -7.13 -10.55
N LEU A 14 -0.61 -6.20 -10.63
CA LEU A 14 0.24 -5.85 -9.48
C LEU A 14 -0.54 -5.20 -8.34
N TYR A 15 -1.50 -4.33 -8.64
CA TYR A 15 -2.39 -3.77 -7.62
C TYR A 15 -3.25 -4.87 -6.98
N GLN A 16 -3.83 -5.77 -7.78
CA GLN A 16 -4.58 -6.93 -7.28
C GLN A 16 -3.71 -7.87 -6.42
N ILE A 17 -2.44 -8.09 -6.77
CA ILE A 17 -1.51 -8.90 -5.98
C ILE A 17 -1.16 -8.21 -4.65
N LYS A 18 -0.97 -6.89 -4.65
CA LYS A 18 -0.68 -6.12 -3.41
C LYS A 18 -1.87 -6.14 -2.45
N ASP A 19 -3.08 -5.89 -2.94
CA ASP A 19 -4.28 -5.89 -2.12
C ASP A 19 -4.62 -7.31 -1.63
N GLY A 20 -4.43 -8.32 -2.48
CA GLY A 20 -4.56 -9.73 -2.11
C GLY A 20 -3.62 -10.15 -0.97
N LYS A 21 -2.36 -9.69 -0.97
CA LYS A 21 -1.40 -9.98 0.11
C LYS A 21 -1.80 -9.35 1.45
N LYS A 22 -2.36 -8.12 1.42
CA LYS A 22 -2.85 -7.44 2.64
C LYS A 22 -4.06 -8.17 3.22
N LEU A 23 -5.02 -8.54 2.36
CA LEU A 23 -6.19 -9.32 2.75
C LEU A 23 -5.82 -10.71 3.29
N LEU A 24 -4.86 -11.39 2.65
CA LEU A 24 -4.33 -12.67 3.13
C LEU A 24 -3.69 -12.56 4.51
N SER A 25 -3.01 -11.44 4.78
CA SER A 25 -2.40 -11.18 6.09
C SER A 25 -3.45 -11.01 7.18
N LEU A 26 -4.57 -10.32 6.88
CA LEU A 26 -5.73 -10.26 7.78
C LEU A 26 -6.32 -11.65 8.03
N PHE A 27 -6.60 -12.40 6.96
CA PHE A 27 -7.16 -13.73 7.09
C PHE A 27 -6.27 -14.66 7.94
N LYS A 28 -4.95 -14.62 7.72
CA LYS A 28 -3.98 -15.38 8.51
C LYS A 28 -4.01 -14.99 9.99
N LEU A 29 -4.14 -13.69 10.30
CA LEU A 29 -4.25 -13.21 11.68
C LEU A 29 -5.52 -13.73 12.35
N PHE A 30 -6.68 -13.58 11.70
CA PHE A 30 -7.95 -14.09 12.24
C PHE A 30 -7.95 -15.62 12.39
N SER A 31 -7.42 -16.35 11.41
CA SER A 31 -7.30 -17.81 11.47
C SER A 31 -6.44 -18.25 12.65
N ASN A 32 -5.32 -17.57 12.91
CA ASN A 32 -4.47 -17.85 14.07
C ASN A 32 -5.19 -17.57 15.40
N ILE A 33 -5.96 -16.48 15.50
CA ILE A 33 -6.74 -16.15 16.69
C ILE A 33 -7.79 -17.24 16.97
N ILE A 34 -8.54 -17.64 15.95
CA ILE A 34 -9.57 -18.69 16.06
C ILE A 34 -8.94 -20.02 16.50
N LEU A 35 -7.76 -20.37 15.96
CA LEU A 35 -7.04 -21.58 16.35
C LEU A 35 -6.63 -21.55 17.83
N ILE A 36 -6.11 -20.43 18.32
CA ILE A 36 -5.73 -20.28 19.73
C ILE A 36 -6.97 -20.37 20.64
N GLN A 37 -8.07 -19.72 20.28
CA GLN A 37 -9.33 -19.81 21.02
C GLN A 37 -9.85 -21.26 21.07
N HIS A 38 -9.77 -21.98 19.96
CA HIS A 38 -10.13 -23.40 19.90
C HIS A 38 -9.28 -24.24 20.85
N LEU A 39 -7.94 -24.05 20.85
CA LEU A 39 -7.05 -24.77 21.76
C LEU A 39 -7.35 -24.47 23.22
N ILE A 40 -7.60 -23.21 23.58
CA ILE A 40 -7.99 -22.81 24.94
C ILE A 40 -9.32 -23.49 25.34
N ALA A 41 -10.31 -23.47 24.45
CA ALA A 41 -11.61 -24.11 24.68
C ALA A 41 -11.47 -25.63 24.90
N CYS A 42 -10.67 -26.30 24.07
CA CYS A 42 -10.39 -27.73 24.19
C CYS A 42 -9.66 -28.06 25.51
N VAL A 43 -8.69 -27.25 25.93
CA VAL A 43 -8.01 -27.45 27.23
C VAL A 43 -8.98 -27.24 28.39
N TRP A 44 -9.86 -26.23 28.30
CA TRP A 44 -10.85 -25.92 29.34
C TRP A 44 -11.87 -27.04 29.53
N ILE A 45 -12.45 -27.56 28.44
CA ILE A 45 -13.41 -28.68 28.50
C ILE A 45 -12.72 -29.99 28.89
N TRP A 46 -11.50 -30.24 28.40
CA TRP A 46 -10.73 -31.42 28.78
C TRP A 46 -10.43 -31.43 30.28
N ASN A 47 -10.05 -30.28 30.85
CA ASN A 47 -9.85 -30.18 32.30
C ASN A 47 -11.11 -30.57 33.09
N ALA A 48 -12.29 -30.21 32.59
CA ALA A 48 -13.56 -30.57 33.22
C ALA A 48 -13.82 -32.08 33.14
N TYR A 49 -13.52 -32.73 32.01
CA TYR A 49 -13.63 -34.18 31.87
C TYR A 49 -12.66 -34.96 32.76
N LEU A 50 -11.43 -34.48 32.94
CA LEU A 50 -10.45 -35.11 33.84
C LEU A 50 -10.88 -35.06 35.31
N ASN A 51 -11.59 -34.00 35.69
CA ASN A 51 -12.05 -33.76 37.05
C ASN A 51 -13.54 -34.10 37.25
N VAL A 52 -14.14 -34.94 36.40
CA VAL A 52 -15.56 -35.38 36.55
C VAL A 52 -15.81 -36.06 37.90
N ASN A 53 -14.80 -36.74 38.45
CA ASN A 53 -14.89 -37.40 39.75
C ASN A 53 -14.80 -36.42 40.95
N GLN A 54 -14.36 -35.18 40.74
CA GLN A 54 -14.41 -34.14 41.76
C GLN A 54 -15.79 -33.47 41.69
N GLN A 55 -16.53 -33.48 42.81
CA GLN A 55 -17.96 -33.11 42.84
C GLN A 55 -18.28 -31.63 42.52
N HIS A 56 -17.28 -30.81 42.16
CA HIS A 56 -17.46 -29.43 41.71
C HIS A 56 -16.49 -29.06 40.59
N ASN A 57 -17.02 -28.92 39.38
CA ASN A 57 -16.37 -28.34 38.21
C ASN A 57 -17.34 -27.36 37.51
N TRP A 58 -16.83 -26.54 36.59
CA TRP A 58 -17.64 -25.50 35.94
C TRP A 58 -18.83 -26.07 35.13
N MET A 59 -18.70 -27.27 34.55
CA MET A 59 -19.79 -27.91 33.78
C MET A 59 -20.93 -28.38 34.68
N ILE A 60 -20.60 -28.93 35.85
CA ILE A 60 -21.58 -29.35 36.87
C ILE A 60 -22.31 -28.13 37.42
N VAL A 61 -21.59 -27.07 37.78
CA VAL A 61 -22.20 -25.82 38.30
C VAL A 61 -23.15 -25.20 37.28
N ARG A 62 -22.83 -25.30 35.99
CA ARG A 62 -23.69 -24.79 34.91
C ARG A 62 -24.79 -25.77 34.48
N ASN A 63 -24.87 -26.95 35.08
CA ASN A 63 -25.80 -28.02 34.72
C ASN A 63 -25.74 -28.42 33.24
N ILE A 64 -24.53 -28.47 32.65
CA ILE A 64 -24.34 -28.80 31.23
C ILE A 64 -23.72 -30.18 30.99
N THR A 65 -23.41 -30.93 32.05
CA THR A 65 -22.75 -32.24 31.96
C THR A 65 -23.53 -33.26 31.13
N ASP A 66 -24.86 -33.23 31.18
CA ASP A 66 -25.74 -34.14 30.45
C ASP A 66 -26.17 -33.61 29.07
N GLN A 67 -25.69 -32.43 28.68
CA GLN A 67 -25.97 -31.84 27.37
C GLN A 67 -25.09 -32.47 26.29
N ASP A 68 -25.45 -32.23 25.02
CA ASP A 68 -24.66 -32.71 23.91
C ASP A 68 -23.26 -32.06 23.88
N TRP A 69 -22.29 -32.79 23.32
CA TRP A 69 -20.90 -32.35 23.25
C TRP A 69 -20.73 -31.02 22.50
N THR A 70 -21.61 -30.73 21.53
CA THR A 70 -21.57 -29.47 20.76
C THR A 70 -21.91 -28.30 21.66
N TYR A 71 -22.96 -28.43 22.49
CA TYR A 71 -23.33 -27.42 23.47
C TYR A 71 -22.21 -27.18 24.48
N GLN A 72 -21.62 -28.25 25.03
CA GLN A 72 -20.50 -28.14 25.97
C GLN A 72 -19.26 -27.46 25.34
N TYR A 73 -18.96 -27.80 24.08
CA TYR A 73 -17.89 -27.17 23.33
C TYR A 73 -18.18 -25.68 23.06
N ILE A 74 -19.40 -25.32 22.66
CA ILE A 74 -19.80 -23.92 22.44
C ILE A 74 -19.64 -23.11 23.73
N GLN A 75 -20.03 -23.66 24.89
CA GLN A 75 -19.83 -22.98 26.18
C GLN A 75 -18.35 -22.78 26.51
N SER A 76 -17.52 -23.78 26.21
CA SER A 76 -16.06 -23.70 26.42
C SER A 76 -15.40 -22.68 25.47
N TYR A 77 -15.85 -22.63 24.21
CA TYR A 77 -15.39 -21.66 23.22
C TYR A 77 -15.87 -20.24 23.57
N TYR A 78 -17.07 -20.11 24.11
CA TYR A 78 -17.57 -18.86 24.67
C TYR A 78 -16.67 -18.38 25.81
N PHE A 79 -16.35 -19.24 26.79
CA PHE A 79 -15.39 -18.91 27.86
C PHE A 79 -14.03 -18.47 27.31
N ALA A 80 -13.47 -19.21 26.35
CA ALA A 80 -12.22 -18.84 25.70
C ALA A 80 -12.30 -17.48 25.01
N THR A 81 -13.44 -17.20 24.36
CA THR A 81 -13.68 -15.93 23.66
C THR A 81 -13.76 -14.77 24.63
N VAL A 82 -14.61 -14.83 25.65
CA VAL A 82 -14.82 -13.71 26.59
C VAL A 82 -13.60 -13.46 27.47
N THR A 83 -12.82 -14.50 27.78
CA THR A 83 -11.55 -14.38 28.48
C THR A 83 -10.50 -13.73 27.58
N MET A 84 -10.36 -14.18 26.33
CA MET A 84 -9.36 -13.64 25.40
C MET A 84 -9.66 -12.22 24.95
N THR A 85 -10.93 -11.86 24.77
CA THR A 85 -11.36 -10.49 24.47
C THR A 85 -11.40 -9.60 25.70
N THR A 86 -11.06 -10.13 26.89
CA THR A 86 -11.06 -9.40 28.17
C THR A 86 -12.44 -8.86 28.59
N VAL A 87 -13.53 -9.39 28.01
CA VAL A 87 -14.90 -9.01 28.37
C VAL A 87 -15.30 -9.59 29.72
N GLY A 88 -15.04 -10.90 29.92
CA GLY A 88 -15.15 -11.57 31.22
C GLY A 88 -16.48 -11.39 31.96
N TYR A 89 -17.60 -11.82 31.36
CA TYR A 89 -18.93 -11.72 32.02
C TYR A 89 -19.03 -12.44 33.37
N GLY A 90 -18.19 -13.46 33.61
CA GLY A 90 -18.11 -14.17 34.89
C GLY A 90 -19.17 -15.25 35.09
N ASP A 91 -19.97 -15.56 34.07
CA ASP A 91 -20.99 -16.62 34.08
C ASP A 91 -20.38 -18.03 33.99
N ILE A 92 -19.18 -18.16 33.43
CA ILE A 92 -18.34 -19.35 33.51
C ILE A 92 -17.07 -18.97 34.27
N ALA A 93 -16.91 -19.54 35.47
CA ALA A 93 -15.81 -19.25 36.37
C ALA A 93 -15.21 -20.56 36.90
N PRO A 94 -13.92 -20.57 37.29
CA PRO A 94 -13.33 -21.70 37.99
C PRO A 94 -14.02 -21.94 39.34
N THR A 95 -14.25 -23.20 39.66
CA THR A 95 -14.99 -23.67 40.84
C THR A 95 -14.13 -24.51 41.78
N ASN A 96 -12.98 -25.02 41.29
CA ASN A 96 -12.03 -25.79 42.06
C ASN A 96 -10.58 -25.32 41.83
N ARG A 97 -9.66 -25.78 42.68
CA ARG A 97 -8.25 -25.34 42.68
C ARG A 97 -7.55 -25.55 41.33
N TYR A 98 -7.85 -26.64 40.63
CA TYR A 98 -7.24 -26.95 39.33
C TYR A 98 -7.74 -26.00 38.25
N GLU A 99 -9.04 -25.73 38.22
CA GLU A 99 -9.64 -24.74 37.33
C GLU A 99 -9.11 -23.33 37.59
N TYR A 100 -8.88 -22.95 38.86
CA TYR A 100 -8.27 -21.65 39.19
C TYR A 100 -6.86 -21.51 38.62
N VAL A 101 -6.01 -22.51 38.82
CA VAL A 101 -4.64 -22.50 38.28
C VAL A 101 -4.67 -22.44 36.75
N LEU A 102 -5.51 -23.25 36.12
CA LEU A 102 -5.65 -23.26 34.66
C LEU A 102 -6.18 -21.91 34.14
N CYS A 103 -7.20 -21.34 34.78
CA CYS A 103 -7.78 -20.05 34.42
C CYS A 103 -6.71 -18.93 34.48
N LEU A 104 -5.89 -18.89 35.54
CA LEU A 104 -4.79 -17.91 35.64
C LEU A 104 -3.79 -18.05 34.49
N LEU A 105 -3.42 -19.27 34.11
CA LEU A 105 -2.53 -19.51 32.96
C LEU A 105 -3.17 -19.06 31.64
N ILE A 106 -4.44 -19.42 31.42
CA ILE A 106 -5.21 -19.02 30.24
C ILE A 106 -5.29 -17.49 30.15
N MET A 107 -5.55 -16.79 31.26
CA MET A 107 -5.62 -15.33 31.30
C MET A 107 -4.29 -14.67 30.92
N MET A 108 -3.15 -15.17 31.40
CA MET A 108 -1.83 -14.64 31.04
C MET A 108 -1.56 -14.79 29.54
N ILE A 109 -1.81 -15.98 28.98
CA ILE A 109 -1.64 -16.25 27.55
C ILE A 109 -2.58 -15.37 26.72
N SER A 110 -3.85 -15.31 27.13
CA SER A 110 -4.90 -14.51 26.49
C SER A 110 -4.54 -13.04 26.40
N CYS A 111 -4.00 -12.45 27.47
CA CYS A 111 -3.56 -11.06 27.50
C CYS A 111 -2.47 -10.78 26.45
N GLY A 112 -1.45 -11.65 26.36
CA GLY A 112 -0.39 -11.53 25.36
C GLY A 112 -0.90 -11.67 23.92
N VAL A 113 -1.76 -12.66 23.67
CA VAL A 113 -2.36 -12.88 22.35
C VAL A 113 -3.25 -11.71 21.93
N PHE A 114 -4.04 -11.16 22.85
CA PHE A 114 -4.89 -10.00 22.58
C PHE A 114 -4.04 -8.77 22.22
N GLY A 115 -3.00 -8.46 23.00
CA GLY A 115 -2.10 -7.35 22.70
C GLY A 115 -1.38 -7.51 21.35
N PHE A 116 -0.89 -8.71 21.05
CA PHE A 116 -0.28 -9.02 19.76
C PHE A 116 -1.27 -8.87 18.59
N SER A 117 -2.51 -9.31 18.79
CA SER A 117 -3.56 -9.24 17.77
C SER A 117 -3.92 -7.79 17.42
N ILE A 118 -4.08 -6.93 18.42
CA ILE A 118 -4.35 -5.49 18.21
C ILE A 118 -3.18 -4.83 17.48
N ASN A 119 -1.93 -5.14 17.85
CA ASN A 119 -0.76 -4.62 17.15
C ASN A 119 -0.71 -5.10 15.69
N GLY A 120 -0.99 -6.38 15.44
CA GLY A 120 -1.04 -6.96 14.10
C GLY A 120 -2.10 -6.29 13.22
N ILE A 121 -3.30 -6.04 13.76
CA ILE A 121 -4.37 -5.31 13.06
C ILE A 121 -3.91 -3.88 12.72
N GLY A 122 -3.31 -3.17 13.69
CA GLY A 122 -2.79 -1.82 13.48
C GLY A 122 -1.72 -1.74 12.40
N ASN A 123 -0.78 -2.69 12.39
CA ASN A 123 0.27 -2.76 11.36
C ASN A 123 -0.33 -3.00 9.97
N ILE A 124 -1.29 -3.91 9.86
CA ILE A 124 -1.95 -4.17 8.58
C ILE A 124 -2.74 -2.94 8.10
N PHE A 125 -3.44 -2.26 9.01
CA PHE A 125 -4.16 -1.02 8.66
C PHE A 125 -3.21 0.10 8.21
N SER A 126 -2.05 0.21 8.87
CA SER A 126 -0.98 1.14 8.44
C SER A 126 -0.48 0.79 7.03
N GLN A 127 -0.31 -0.50 6.71
CA GLN A 127 0.06 -0.94 5.37
C GLN A 127 -1.03 -0.66 4.32
N PHE A 128 -2.31 -0.72 4.69
CA PHE A 128 -3.40 -0.30 3.78
C PHE A 128 -3.24 1.18 3.40
N ASN A 129 -2.89 2.02 4.36
CA ASN A 129 -2.78 3.47 4.19
C ASN A 129 -1.35 3.99 4.00
N GLU A 130 -0.38 3.11 3.69
CA GLU A 130 1.06 3.43 3.69
C GLU A 130 1.38 4.63 2.79
N LYS A 131 0.88 4.62 1.54
CA LYS A 131 1.10 5.71 0.57
C LYS A 131 0.47 7.02 1.02
N GLU A 132 -0.74 6.96 1.57
CA GLU A 132 -1.43 8.15 2.05
C GLU A 132 -0.71 8.75 3.26
N ASN A 133 -0.22 7.89 4.16
CA ASN A 133 0.59 8.26 5.31
C ASN A 133 1.92 8.90 4.87
N GLU A 134 2.58 8.36 3.86
CA GLU A 134 3.81 8.92 3.30
C GLU A 134 3.58 10.33 2.71
N ILE A 135 2.50 10.52 1.95
CA ILE A 135 2.12 11.84 1.39
C ILE A 135 1.82 12.83 2.52
N LYS A 136 1.05 12.42 3.53
CA LYS A 136 0.74 13.24 4.71
C LYS A 136 2.01 13.67 5.46
N GLN A 137 2.98 12.76 5.61
CA GLN A 137 4.27 13.07 6.23
C GLN A 137 5.07 14.09 5.42
N LYS A 138 5.18 13.91 4.10
CA LYS A 138 5.86 14.88 3.22
C LYS A 138 5.21 16.26 3.26
N LEU A 139 3.87 16.32 3.25
CA LEU A 139 3.12 17.57 3.41
C LEU A 139 3.41 18.25 4.75
N SER A 140 3.49 17.47 5.83
CA SER A 140 3.79 18.00 7.16
C SER A 140 5.14 18.71 7.19
N ILE A 141 6.19 18.07 6.66
CA ILE A 141 7.55 18.64 6.58
C ILE A 141 7.54 19.95 5.78
N ILE A 142 6.91 19.94 4.61
CA ILE A 142 6.83 21.13 3.75
C ILE A 142 6.05 22.26 4.45
N ASN A 143 4.93 21.94 5.11
CA ASN A 143 4.15 22.93 5.87
C ASN A 143 4.96 23.57 7.00
N ILE A 144 5.76 22.79 7.72
CA ILE A 144 6.66 23.29 8.77
C ILE A 144 7.67 24.27 8.15
N GLN A 145 8.28 23.91 7.03
CA GLN A 145 9.29 24.75 6.36
C GLN A 145 8.70 26.03 5.78
N MET A 146 7.51 25.97 5.16
CA MET A 146 6.80 27.15 4.68
C MET A 146 6.41 28.11 5.82
N LYS A 147 6.15 27.57 7.02
CA LYS A 147 5.87 28.37 8.22
C LYS A 147 7.13 29.06 8.75
N GLN A 148 8.24 28.33 8.85
CA GLN A 148 9.54 28.87 9.30
C GLN A 148 10.03 30.01 8.39
N ASN A 149 9.85 29.86 7.07
CA ASN A 149 10.30 30.83 6.09
C ASN A 149 9.29 31.99 5.85
N ASN A 150 8.24 32.10 6.68
CA ASN A 150 7.22 33.16 6.57
C ASN A 150 6.64 33.33 5.15
N ILE A 151 6.43 32.22 4.44
CA ILE A 151 5.90 32.25 3.06
C ILE A 151 4.48 32.82 3.05
N SER A 152 4.14 33.64 2.05
CA SER A 152 2.81 34.21 1.87
C SER A 152 1.73 33.13 1.71
N ASN A 153 0.51 33.42 2.17
CA ASN A 153 -0.60 32.46 2.11
C ASN A 153 -1.03 32.11 0.68
N SER A 154 -0.87 33.05 -0.27
CA SER A 154 -1.12 32.80 -1.69
C SER A 154 -0.16 31.74 -2.24
N LEU A 155 1.14 31.91 -2.03
CA LEU A 155 2.16 30.97 -2.52
C LEU A 155 2.07 29.60 -1.81
N LYS A 156 1.72 29.57 -0.51
CA LYS A 156 1.44 28.31 0.21
C LYS A 156 0.32 27.50 -0.44
N ASN A 157 -0.75 28.15 -0.86
CA ASN A 157 -1.90 27.49 -1.49
C ASN A 157 -1.53 26.98 -2.89
N GLU A 158 -0.77 27.75 -3.66
CA GLU A 158 -0.26 27.34 -4.96
C GLU A 158 0.66 26.11 -4.86
N ILE A 159 1.60 26.12 -3.89
CA ILE A 159 2.48 24.97 -3.61
C ILE A 159 1.67 23.72 -3.24
N ARG A 160 0.64 23.85 -2.40
CA ARG A 160 -0.22 22.70 -2.01
C ARG A 160 -0.99 22.12 -3.18
N GLN A 161 -1.61 22.97 -4.01
CA GLN A 161 -2.34 22.53 -5.20
C GLN A 161 -1.41 21.83 -6.19
N TYR A 162 -0.20 22.36 -6.37
CA TYR A 162 0.80 21.73 -7.21
C TYR A 162 1.24 20.35 -6.69
N LEU A 163 1.53 20.23 -5.39
CA LEU A 163 1.94 18.96 -4.80
C LEU A 163 0.81 17.92 -4.82
N ASP A 164 -0.43 18.32 -4.57
CA ASP A 164 -1.60 17.42 -4.66
C ASP A 164 -1.78 16.91 -6.11
N TYR A 165 -1.64 17.80 -7.11
CA TYR A 165 -1.65 17.41 -8.54
C TYR A 165 -0.54 16.41 -8.87
N VAL A 166 0.71 16.73 -8.54
CA VAL A 166 1.88 15.89 -8.84
C VAL A 166 1.79 14.53 -8.15
N TRP A 167 1.37 14.46 -6.88
CA TRP A 167 1.27 13.18 -6.18
C TRP A 167 0.06 12.36 -6.58
N ARG A 168 -1.06 12.98 -6.97
CA ARG A 168 -2.19 12.24 -7.57
C ARG A 168 -1.82 11.64 -8.93
N GLU A 169 -1.08 12.37 -9.75
CA GLU A 169 -0.62 11.87 -11.05
C GLU A 169 0.51 10.84 -10.92
N ASN A 170 1.43 11.03 -9.97
CA ASN A 170 2.47 10.04 -9.64
C ASN A 170 1.96 8.82 -8.86
N ASN A 171 0.77 8.87 -8.24
CA ASN A 171 0.17 7.69 -7.59
C ASN A 171 -0.19 6.58 -8.60
N GLU A 172 -0.36 6.90 -9.90
CA GLU A 172 -0.47 5.92 -11.00
C GLU A 172 0.88 5.50 -11.61
N LYS A 173 1.96 6.23 -11.33
CA LYS A 173 3.31 6.02 -11.85
C LYS A 173 4.34 6.21 -10.74
N LEU A 174 4.69 5.13 -10.05
CA LEU A 174 5.86 5.03 -9.15
C LEU A 174 7.12 5.60 -9.84
N THR A 175 7.42 6.88 -9.61
CA THR A 175 8.49 7.62 -10.30
C THR A 175 9.26 8.53 -9.34
N ASN A 176 9.54 8.03 -8.13
CA ASN A 176 10.70 8.53 -7.38
C ASN A 176 11.83 7.48 -7.29
N ASP A 177 11.51 6.18 -7.45
CA ASP A 177 12.51 5.11 -7.52
C ASP A 177 12.88 4.69 -8.94
N SER A 178 12.26 5.27 -9.98
CA SER A 178 12.59 4.89 -11.36
C SER A 178 14.08 5.07 -11.64
N ASN A 179 14.70 6.20 -11.31
CA ASN A 179 16.14 6.40 -11.54
C ASN A 179 17.02 5.47 -10.67
N ALA A 180 16.58 5.12 -9.45
CA ALA A 180 17.30 4.20 -8.57
C ALA A 180 17.21 2.74 -9.05
N ILE A 181 16.04 2.29 -9.52
CA ILE A 181 15.82 0.95 -10.08
C ILE A 181 16.43 0.86 -11.49
N PHE A 182 16.36 1.91 -12.30
CA PHE A 182 17.02 1.98 -13.61
C PHE A 182 18.54 1.88 -13.46
N SER A 183 19.14 2.40 -12.40
CA SER A 183 20.57 2.23 -12.12
C SER A 183 20.98 0.78 -11.80
N GLN A 184 20.03 -0.07 -11.39
CA GLN A 184 20.22 -1.50 -11.09
C GLN A 184 19.99 -2.40 -12.31
N LEU A 185 19.47 -1.88 -13.43
CA LEU A 185 19.34 -2.63 -14.67
C LEU A 185 20.71 -2.76 -15.36
N ASP A 186 21.00 -3.95 -15.88
CA ASP A 186 22.16 -4.16 -16.74
C ASP A 186 22.04 -3.28 -18.02
N GLU A 187 23.18 -2.85 -18.56
CA GLU A 187 23.29 -1.90 -19.67
C GLU A 187 22.49 -2.35 -20.91
N ARG A 188 22.42 -3.67 -21.14
CA ARG A 188 21.60 -4.25 -22.20
C ARG A 188 20.11 -3.95 -22.04
N LEU A 189 19.57 -4.12 -20.82
CA LEU A 189 18.15 -3.90 -20.53
C LEU A 189 17.78 -2.42 -20.53
N LYS A 190 18.70 -1.54 -20.10
CA LYS A 190 18.53 -0.08 -20.24
C LYS A 190 18.41 0.32 -21.70
N ARG A 191 19.29 -0.22 -22.56
CA ARG A 191 19.27 0.04 -24.01
C ARG A 191 17.96 -0.44 -24.63
N ASP A 192 17.53 -1.66 -24.33
CA ASP A 192 16.28 -2.22 -24.89
C ASP A 192 15.04 -1.42 -24.45
N LEU A 193 15.01 -0.96 -23.19
CA LEU A 193 13.94 -0.10 -22.67
C LEU A 193 13.91 1.28 -23.34
N GLN A 194 15.08 1.92 -23.51
CA GLN A 194 15.18 3.19 -24.25
C GLN A 194 14.72 3.05 -25.71
N LEU A 195 15.01 1.92 -26.35
CA LEU A 195 14.60 1.64 -27.72
C LEU A 195 13.07 1.47 -27.84
N GLU A 196 12.45 0.78 -26.88
CA GLU A 196 11.00 0.58 -26.89
C GLU A 196 10.22 1.83 -26.42
N SER A 197 10.70 2.60 -25.43
CA SER A 197 10.00 3.82 -24.99
C SER A 197 10.02 4.93 -26.05
N ASN A 198 11.11 5.01 -26.82
CA ASN A 198 11.34 6.03 -27.84
C ASN A 198 11.07 5.52 -29.27
N LYS A 199 10.35 4.41 -29.43
CA LYS A 199 10.19 3.72 -30.72
C LYS A 199 9.69 4.63 -31.85
N ILE A 200 8.77 5.54 -31.55
CA ILE A 200 8.19 6.48 -32.53
C ILE A 200 9.27 7.45 -33.03
N ILE A 201 9.99 8.11 -32.12
CA ILE A 201 11.05 9.05 -32.50
C ILE A 201 12.23 8.32 -33.17
N ILE A 202 12.55 7.10 -32.73
CA ILE A 202 13.60 6.27 -33.35
C ILE A 202 13.24 5.92 -34.79
N GLN A 203 11.99 5.53 -35.06
CA GLN A 203 11.55 5.21 -36.41
C GLN A 203 11.64 6.44 -37.32
N TYR A 204 11.24 7.62 -36.82
CA TYR A 204 11.39 8.88 -37.54
C TYR A 204 12.87 9.23 -37.81
N LEU A 205 13.76 9.02 -36.82
CA LEU A 205 15.18 9.25 -36.99
C LEU A 205 15.82 8.30 -38.01
N LYS A 206 15.44 7.01 -38.02
CA LYS A 206 15.96 6.03 -38.99
C LYS A 206 15.50 6.31 -40.43
N GLN A 207 14.33 6.90 -40.60
CA GLN A 207 13.81 7.25 -41.93
C GLN A 207 14.52 8.46 -42.55
N ASN A 208 15.00 9.39 -41.71
CA ASN A 208 15.55 10.66 -42.17
C ASN A 208 17.08 10.79 -41.99
N PHE A 209 17.71 9.95 -41.16
CA PHE A 209 19.13 10.04 -40.82
C PHE A 209 19.85 8.70 -40.90
N SER A 210 21.18 8.75 -41.00
CA SER A 210 22.03 7.55 -41.01
C SER A 210 21.93 6.75 -39.70
N ASN A 211 22.09 5.42 -39.79
CA ASN A 211 22.08 4.55 -38.62
C ASN A 211 23.09 4.96 -37.53
N ASN A 212 24.28 5.42 -37.92
CA ASN A 212 25.32 5.88 -37.00
C ASN A 212 24.88 7.13 -36.22
N PHE A 213 24.16 8.06 -36.86
CA PHE A 213 23.57 9.21 -36.18
C PHE A 213 22.46 8.78 -35.21
N THR A 214 21.56 7.90 -35.65
CA THR A 214 20.44 7.44 -34.83
C THR A 214 20.92 6.77 -33.53
N GLU A 215 21.93 5.89 -33.60
CA GLU A 215 22.45 5.22 -32.41
C GLU A 215 23.03 6.20 -31.39
N LYS A 216 23.74 7.22 -31.84
CA LYS A 216 24.26 8.28 -30.96
C LYS A 216 23.15 9.17 -30.40
N ALA A 217 22.14 9.50 -31.23
CA ALA A 217 21.03 10.35 -30.82
C ALA A 217 20.18 9.69 -29.72
N ILE A 218 19.91 8.38 -29.82
CA ILE A 218 19.11 7.63 -28.82
C ILE A 218 19.69 7.76 -27.40
N GLN A 219 21.02 7.72 -27.28
CA GLN A 219 21.70 7.80 -25.98
C GLN A 219 21.59 9.20 -25.33
N LEU A 220 21.26 10.22 -26.12
CA LEU A 220 21.14 11.61 -25.66
C LEU A 220 19.69 11.99 -25.31
N ILE A 221 18.71 11.16 -25.66
CA ILE A 221 17.29 11.41 -25.36
C ILE A 221 17.08 11.34 -23.85
N LYS A 222 16.50 12.41 -23.29
CA LYS A 222 16.11 12.50 -21.88
C LYS A 222 14.63 12.84 -21.77
N GLU A 223 13.91 12.09 -20.95
CA GLU A 223 12.52 12.40 -20.63
C GLU A 223 12.45 13.65 -19.75
N GLN A 224 11.56 14.58 -20.11
CA GLN A 224 11.31 15.82 -19.36
C GLN A 224 9.80 16.00 -19.17
N TYR A 225 9.42 16.56 -18.03
CA TYR A 225 8.03 16.74 -17.61
C TYR A 225 7.75 18.22 -17.37
N TYR A 226 6.72 18.77 -18.01
CA TYR A 226 6.34 20.18 -17.94
C TYR A 226 4.89 20.33 -17.45
N LYS A 227 4.61 21.38 -16.66
CA LYS A 227 3.27 21.65 -16.13
C LYS A 227 2.36 22.31 -17.19
N PRO A 228 1.03 22.24 -17.04
CA PRO A 228 0.12 23.11 -17.79
C PRO A 228 0.50 24.58 -17.61
N GLN A 229 0.50 25.34 -18.71
CA GLN A 229 0.87 26.77 -18.77
C GLN A 229 2.34 27.11 -18.45
N GLN A 230 3.19 26.11 -18.18
CA GLN A 230 4.62 26.36 -18.04
C GLN A 230 5.23 26.68 -19.39
N GLN A 231 6.03 27.75 -19.44
CA GLN A 231 6.78 28.09 -20.64
C GLN A 231 7.93 27.09 -20.83
N ILE A 232 7.89 26.36 -21.95
CA ILE A 232 8.92 25.34 -22.30
C ILE A 232 10.10 26.00 -23.02
N PHE A 233 9.82 26.96 -23.92
CA PHE A 233 10.80 27.64 -24.74
C PHE A 233 10.45 29.13 -24.87
N GLN A 234 11.47 29.99 -24.99
CA GLN A 234 11.29 31.42 -25.26
C GLN A 234 12.10 31.84 -26.49
N GLN A 235 11.43 32.43 -27.48
CA GLN A 235 12.10 33.00 -28.65
C GLN A 235 13.10 34.09 -28.21
N ASN A 236 14.33 34.01 -28.71
CA ASN A 236 15.47 34.88 -28.40
C ASN A 236 16.20 34.64 -27.06
N GLN A 237 15.95 33.54 -26.35
CA GLN A 237 16.91 33.07 -25.34
C GLN A 237 18.09 32.35 -26.01
N ILE A 238 19.31 32.72 -25.64
CA ILE A 238 20.55 32.44 -26.38
C ILE A 238 21.02 30.96 -26.30
N VAL A 239 20.35 30.08 -25.54
CA VAL A 239 21.03 28.85 -25.05
C VAL A 239 20.31 27.53 -25.35
N ASP A 240 19.07 27.53 -25.86
CA ASP A 240 18.33 26.26 -25.99
C ASP A 240 18.53 25.59 -27.36
N GLN A 241 19.59 24.78 -27.47
CA GLN A 241 19.91 23.96 -28.66
C GLN A 241 19.27 22.56 -28.60
N PHE A 242 18.19 22.38 -27.84
CA PHE A 242 17.52 21.09 -27.72
C PHE A 242 16.41 20.92 -28.75
N LEU A 243 16.30 19.70 -29.27
CA LEU A 243 15.15 19.27 -30.05
C LEU A 243 14.13 18.62 -29.11
N TYR A 244 12.93 19.19 -29.06
CA TYR A 244 11.84 18.66 -28.25
C TYR A 244 10.92 17.77 -29.09
N TYR A 245 10.56 16.62 -28.53
CA TYR A 245 9.54 15.72 -29.08
C TYR A 245 8.47 15.47 -28.02
N ILE A 246 7.20 15.62 -28.41
CA ILE A 246 6.06 15.45 -27.51
C ILE A 246 5.61 14.01 -27.57
N GLN A 247 5.89 13.25 -26.52
CA GLN A 247 5.45 11.86 -26.41
C GLN A 247 3.99 11.76 -25.91
N LYS A 248 3.57 12.67 -25.02
CA LYS A 248 2.21 12.74 -24.48
C LYS A 248 1.89 14.16 -24.02
N GLY A 249 0.71 14.67 -24.38
CA GLY A 249 0.24 16.00 -24.00
C GLY A 249 0.05 16.91 -25.21
N SER A 250 -0.19 18.20 -24.97
CA SER A 250 -0.23 19.21 -26.03
C SER A 250 0.52 20.47 -25.58
N VAL A 251 1.10 21.17 -26.54
CA VAL A 251 1.79 22.44 -26.32
C VAL A 251 1.12 23.52 -27.15
N ILE A 252 1.19 24.76 -26.67
CA ILE A 252 0.69 25.92 -27.39
C ILE A 252 1.89 26.69 -27.90
N LEU A 253 1.98 26.85 -29.22
CA LEU A 253 2.99 27.67 -29.86
C LEU A 253 2.44 29.09 -30.03
N THR A 254 2.97 30.02 -29.26
CA THR A 254 2.69 31.45 -29.41
C THR A 254 3.86 32.11 -30.12
N VAL A 255 3.69 32.40 -31.41
CA VAL A 255 4.63 33.22 -32.16
C VAL A 255 4.20 34.68 -31.99
N ASN A 256 5.12 35.58 -31.66
CA ASN A 256 4.87 37.02 -31.65
C ASN A 256 4.76 37.54 -33.09
N ASN A 257 3.74 37.10 -33.82
CA ASN A 257 3.39 37.57 -35.15
C ASN A 257 1.85 37.70 -35.20
N PRO A 258 1.27 38.89 -35.44
CA PRO A 258 -0.15 39.17 -35.19
C PRO A 258 -1.19 38.39 -36.02
N TYR A 259 -0.81 37.36 -36.77
CA TYR A 259 -1.68 36.72 -37.76
C TYR A 259 -1.72 35.18 -37.75
N ILE A 260 -0.99 34.45 -36.89
CA ILE A 260 -1.03 32.97 -36.92
C ILE A 260 -0.95 32.36 -35.51
N THR A 261 -2.09 31.88 -35.01
CA THR A 261 -2.15 30.88 -33.92
C THR A 261 -2.42 29.51 -34.54
N SER A 262 -1.38 28.70 -34.71
CA SER A 262 -1.56 27.30 -35.09
C SER A 262 -1.54 26.43 -33.85
N LYS A 263 -2.67 25.73 -33.61
CA LYS A 263 -2.77 24.71 -32.56
C LYS A 263 -2.33 23.39 -33.18
N ILE A 264 -1.11 22.96 -32.91
CA ILE A 264 -0.64 21.64 -33.31
C ILE A 264 -1.14 20.64 -32.28
N VAL A 265 -2.12 19.83 -32.69
CA VAL A 265 -2.60 18.67 -31.93
C VAL A 265 -1.99 17.44 -32.61
N SER A 266 -1.17 16.69 -31.88
CA SER A 266 -0.72 15.35 -32.27
C SER A 266 -1.26 14.32 -31.30
#